data_AF-A0A4R6G651-F1
#
_entry.id   AF-A0A4R6G651-F1
#
_cell.length_a   1.000
_cell.length_b   1.000
_cell.length_c   1.000
_cell.angle_alpha   90.00
_cell.angle_beta   90.00
_cell.angle_gamma   90.00
#
_symmetry.space_group_name_H-M   'P 1'
#
loop_
_entity.id
_entity.type
_entity.pdbx_description
1 polymer ?
#
loop_
_entity_poly.entity_id
_entity_poly.type
_entity_poly.pdbx_seq_one_letter_code
_entity_poly.pdbx_strand_id
1 'polypeptide(L)'
;MKFPKTFFIVLVCLILSSSSLSAQANQTEAAIFNIGIGSIFSGVGALINKKPQQKLERVIFKGMAQGALGGYLVYESKVIAGLIAKEKNLMYGWPAKIINSAGTSIIENAASNRDFWEQWNLNIGFNRIEFHTKDRLQVKYRIQPVAFLLTTYIALQNKFEPTLSLRVGEFVFSGNTYYRSDKNSFLGSAIGTSILLNPETGGFNYGTVAHEMVHVFQYHDFNVLNTYLNTPIEQFKEGSSFFQQMDRLFHYDFNVFIFAGLYKMEHFKKNQKTFEGYYSNYFEKEAYLFSEY
;
A
#
# COMPACT_ATOMS: atom_id res chain seq x y z
N MET A 1 -16.76 -30.23 -8.22
CA MET A 1 -15.74 -30.33 -9.29
C MET A 1 -14.40 -30.66 -8.67
N LYS A 2 -13.78 -31.80 -9.04
CA LYS A 2 -12.40 -32.13 -8.65
C LYS A 2 -11.48 -31.53 -9.70
N PHE A 3 -10.67 -30.54 -9.33
CA PHE A 3 -9.61 -30.06 -10.22
C PHE A 3 -8.59 -31.17 -10.42
N PRO A 4 -8.20 -31.50 -11.66
CA PRO A 4 -7.24 -32.56 -11.91
C PRO A 4 -5.85 -32.14 -11.42
N LYS A 5 -5.17 -33.03 -10.67
CA LYS A 5 -3.82 -32.82 -10.13
C LYS A 5 -2.79 -32.44 -11.21
N THR A 6 -3.06 -32.80 -12.46
CA THR A 6 -2.28 -32.44 -13.65
C THR A 6 -2.25 -30.94 -13.94
N PHE A 7 -3.29 -30.18 -13.58
CA PHE A 7 -3.29 -28.71 -13.78
C PHE A 7 -2.28 -28.01 -12.85
N PHE A 8 -2.12 -28.52 -11.63
CA PHE A 8 -1.16 -27.99 -10.66
C PHE A 8 0.28 -28.26 -11.08
N ILE A 9 0.55 -29.42 -11.68
CA ILE A 9 1.87 -29.80 -12.18
C ILE A 9 2.27 -28.93 -13.39
N VAL A 10 1.34 -28.64 -14.30
CA VAL A 10 1.60 -27.75 -15.44
C VAL A 10 1.88 -26.31 -14.98
N LEU A 11 1.16 -25.83 -13.96
CA LEU A 11 1.41 -24.50 -13.38
C LEU A 11 2.80 -24.43 -12.69
N VAL A 12 3.19 -25.46 -11.94
CA VAL A 12 4.51 -25.55 -11.29
C VAL A 12 5.64 -25.68 -12.33
N CYS A 13 5.44 -26.44 -13.41
CA CYS A 13 6.43 -26.56 -14.48
C CYS A 13 6.61 -25.26 -15.30
N LEU A 14 5.55 -24.46 -15.46
CA LEU A 14 5.65 -23.14 -16.10
C LEU A 14 6.42 -22.12 -15.25
N ILE A 15 6.37 -22.24 -13.91
CA ILE A 15 7.14 -21.40 -12.97
C ILE A 15 8.63 -21.76 -12.98
N LEU A 16 8.98 -23.01 -13.27
CA LEU A 16 10.37 -23.51 -13.19
C LEU A 16 11.19 -23.32 -14.48
N SER A 17 10.59 -22.77 -15.54
CA SER A 17 11.22 -22.71 -16.88
C SER A 17 11.73 -21.31 -17.30
N SER A 18 11.67 -20.31 -16.43
CA SER A 18 12.10 -18.95 -16.78
C SER A 18 13.59 -18.72 -16.52
N SER A 19 14.38 -18.61 -17.59
CA SER A 19 15.73 -18.05 -17.54
C SER A 19 15.63 -16.58 -17.12
N SER A 20 16.05 -16.25 -15.90
CA SER A 20 15.94 -14.89 -15.36
C SER A 20 17.17 -14.05 -15.74
N LEU A 21 16.95 -13.02 -16.56
CA LEU A 21 17.84 -11.86 -16.60
C LEU A 21 17.79 -11.16 -15.23
N SER A 22 18.88 -10.52 -14.78
CA SER A 22 18.92 -9.86 -13.45
C SER A 22 17.80 -8.85 -13.21
N ALA A 23 17.27 -8.21 -14.26
CA ALA A 23 16.08 -7.35 -14.18
C ALA A 23 14.76 -8.13 -13.95
N GLN A 24 14.62 -9.32 -14.54
CA GLN A 24 13.48 -10.23 -14.33
C GLN A 24 13.54 -10.90 -12.95
N ALA A 25 14.74 -11.14 -12.42
CA ALA A 25 14.93 -11.63 -11.06
C ALA A 25 14.38 -10.63 -10.02
N ASN A 26 14.63 -9.33 -10.21
CA ASN A 26 14.12 -8.29 -9.31
C ASN A 26 12.59 -8.13 -9.37
N GLN A 27 11.99 -8.20 -10.57
CA GLN A 27 10.51 -8.16 -10.69
C GLN A 27 9.84 -9.40 -10.10
N THR A 28 10.43 -10.58 -10.29
CA THR A 28 9.92 -11.82 -9.69
C THR A 28 10.02 -11.78 -8.17
N GLU A 29 11.14 -11.28 -7.63
CA GLU A 29 11.33 -11.07 -6.19
C GLU A 29 10.26 -10.12 -5.63
N ALA A 30 10.01 -8.99 -6.30
CA ALA A 30 8.97 -8.05 -5.90
C ALA A 30 7.56 -8.67 -5.96
N ALA A 31 7.24 -9.44 -7.00
CA ALA A 31 5.96 -10.14 -7.12
C ALA A 31 5.77 -11.16 -5.98
N ILE A 32 6.76 -12.01 -5.74
CA ILE A 32 6.74 -13.01 -4.66
C ILE A 32 6.60 -12.32 -3.30
N PHE A 33 7.29 -11.21 -3.07
CA PHE A 33 7.21 -10.47 -1.81
C PHE A 33 5.81 -9.89 -1.57
N ASN A 34 5.23 -9.17 -2.53
CA ASN A 34 3.89 -8.59 -2.39
C ASN A 34 2.80 -9.66 -2.24
N ILE A 35 2.88 -10.75 -3.03
CA ILE A 35 1.98 -11.91 -2.91
C ILE A 35 2.16 -12.59 -1.54
N GLY A 36 3.40 -12.78 -1.11
CA GLY A 36 3.75 -13.43 0.16
C GLY A 36 3.27 -12.64 1.37
N ILE A 37 3.53 -11.33 1.40
CA ILE A 37 3.01 -10.40 2.42
C ILE A 37 1.49 -10.44 2.46
N GLY A 38 0.84 -10.25 1.30
CA GLY A 38 -0.61 -10.28 1.21
C GLY A 38 -1.18 -11.60 1.75
N SER A 39 -0.58 -12.72 1.37
CA SER A 39 -0.96 -14.07 1.83
C SER A 39 -0.79 -14.24 3.34
N ILE A 40 0.41 -13.99 3.88
CA ILE A 40 0.74 -14.26 5.28
C ILE A 40 -0.07 -13.36 6.22
N PHE A 41 -0.07 -12.05 6.00
CA PHE A 41 -0.81 -11.12 6.87
C PHE A 41 -2.32 -11.33 6.77
N SER A 42 -2.85 -11.67 5.59
CA SER A 42 -4.27 -12.01 5.47
C SER A 42 -4.62 -13.30 6.20
N GLY A 43 -3.78 -14.33 6.13
CA GLY A 43 -3.98 -15.58 6.86
C GLY A 43 -4.00 -15.38 8.37
N VAL A 44 -3.04 -14.61 8.90
CA VAL A 44 -2.96 -14.28 10.33
C VAL A 44 -4.15 -13.42 10.76
N GLY A 45 -4.48 -12.37 10.00
CA GLY A 45 -5.66 -11.54 10.26
C GLY A 45 -6.94 -12.36 10.28
N ALA A 46 -7.12 -13.25 9.30
CA ALA A 46 -8.30 -14.10 9.19
C ALA A 46 -8.47 -14.99 10.43
N LEU A 47 -7.35 -15.48 10.98
CA LEU A 47 -7.33 -16.25 12.21
C LEU A 47 -7.73 -15.41 13.43
N ILE A 48 -7.23 -14.17 13.53
CA ILE A 48 -7.59 -13.21 14.59
C ILE A 48 -9.11 -12.89 14.52
N ASN A 49 -9.63 -12.68 13.32
CA ASN A 49 -11.04 -12.36 13.05
C ASN A 49 -11.92 -13.60 12.83
N LYS A 50 -11.46 -14.79 13.25
CA LYS A 50 -12.15 -16.06 13.05
C LYS A 50 -13.40 -16.16 13.95
N LYS A 51 -14.53 -16.62 13.40
CA LYS A 51 -15.72 -16.96 14.20
C LYS A 51 -15.53 -18.30 14.93
N PRO A 52 -16.04 -18.48 16.16
CA PRO A 52 -15.81 -19.70 16.96
C PRO A 52 -16.14 -21.00 16.22
N GLN A 53 -17.21 -21.01 15.42
CA GLN A 53 -17.76 -22.19 14.75
C GLN A 53 -17.02 -22.58 13.46
N GLN A 54 -16.13 -21.72 12.92
CA GLN A 54 -15.40 -22.00 11.69
C GLN A 54 -14.22 -22.94 11.92
N LYS A 55 -13.86 -23.76 10.92
CA LYS A 55 -12.63 -24.57 10.95
C LYS A 55 -11.40 -23.69 10.70
N LEU A 56 -10.38 -23.84 11.55
CA LEU A 56 -9.14 -23.05 11.50
C LEU A 56 -8.43 -23.15 10.15
N GLU A 57 -8.21 -24.36 9.64
CA GLU A 57 -7.54 -24.63 8.37
C GLU A 57 -8.21 -23.92 7.18
N ARG A 58 -9.55 -23.93 7.14
CA ARG A 58 -10.34 -23.32 6.06
C ARG A 58 -10.23 -21.80 6.10
N VAL A 59 -10.21 -21.21 7.30
CA VAL A 59 -10.12 -19.76 7.48
C VAL A 59 -8.72 -19.27 7.10
N ILE A 60 -7.66 -19.94 7.57
CA ILE A 60 -6.28 -19.59 7.21
C ILE A 60 -6.07 -19.75 5.70
N PHE A 61 -6.46 -20.88 5.11
CA PHE A 61 -6.27 -21.10 3.68
C PHE A 61 -7.05 -20.08 2.83
N LYS A 62 -8.30 -19.78 3.20
CA LYS A 62 -9.08 -18.74 2.52
C LYS A 62 -8.38 -17.37 2.63
N GLY A 63 -7.96 -16.99 3.83
CA GLY A 63 -7.27 -15.73 4.10
C GLY A 63 -5.98 -15.62 3.28
N MET A 64 -5.15 -16.65 3.28
CA MET A 64 -3.91 -16.71 2.50
C MET A 64 -4.16 -16.65 1.00
N ALA A 65 -5.12 -17.41 0.47
CA ALA A 65 -5.41 -17.44 -0.96
C ALA A 65 -5.97 -16.10 -1.47
N GLN A 66 -6.92 -15.49 -0.74
CA GLN A 66 -7.43 -14.17 -1.08
C GLN A 66 -6.34 -13.10 -0.91
N GLY A 67 -5.56 -13.18 0.17
CA GLY A 67 -4.42 -12.30 0.40
C GLY A 67 -3.37 -12.34 -0.71
N ALA A 68 -3.06 -13.53 -1.22
CA ALA A 68 -2.16 -13.73 -2.35
C ALA A 68 -2.69 -13.06 -3.63
N LEU A 69 -4.00 -13.21 -3.92
CA LEU A 69 -4.65 -12.54 -5.05
C LEU A 69 -4.58 -11.01 -4.92
N GLY A 70 -4.87 -10.47 -3.73
CA GLY A 70 -4.76 -9.04 -3.49
C GLY A 70 -3.32 -8.55 -3.58
N GLY A 71 -2.34 -9.32 -3.09
CA GLY A 71 -0.91 -9.03 -3.19
C GLY A 71 -0.40 -9.01 -4.64
N TYR A 72 -0.95 -9.87 -5.51
CA TYR A 72 -0.68 -9.80 -6.94
C TYR A 72 -1.18 -8.49 -7.56
N LEU A 73 -2.39 -8.04 -7.23
CA LEU A 73 -2.90 -6.75 -7.70
C LEU A 73 -2.08 -5.57 -7.16
N VAL A 74 -1.64 -5.63 -5.90
CA VAL A 74 -0.70 -4.64 -5.34
C VAL A 74 0.59 -4.58 -6.17
N TYR A 75 1.19 -5.72 -6.51
CA TYR A 75 2.36 -5.76 -7.38
C TYR A 75 2.08 -5.12 -8.75
N GLU A 76 1.00 -5.52 -9.42
CA GLU A 76 0.62 -4.97 -10.73
C GLU A 76 0.35 -3.46 -10.67
N SER A 77 -0.16 -2.95 -9.54
CA SER A 77 -0.33 -1.51 -9.36
C SER A 77 0.98 -0.73 -9.41
N LYS A 78 2.07 -1.31 -8.86
CA LYS A 78 3.41 -0.72 -8.88
C LYS A 78 4.02 -0.79 -10.28
N VAL A 79 3.77 -1.88 -11.02
CA VAL A 79 4.12 -1.99 -12.45
C VAL A 79 3.44 -0.89 -13.26
N ILE A 80 2.14 -0.64 -13.05
CA ILE A 80 1.39 0.43 -13.74
C ILE A 80 1.91 1.81 -13.33
N ALA A 81 2.25 2.03 -12.05
CA ALA A 81 2.84 3.29 -11.59
C ALA A 81 4.15 3.60 -12.33
N GLY A 82 4.96 2.57 -12.64
CA GLY A 82 6.18 2.75 -13.44
C GLY A 82 5.96 3.25 -14.86
N LEU A 83 4.75 3.10 -15.42
CA LEU A 83 4.40 3.70 -16.70
C LEU A 83 4.37 5.24 -16.63
N ILE A 84 4.26 5.85 -15.45
CA ILE A 84 4.41 7.29 -15.28
C ILE A 84 5.80 7.74 -15.77
N ALA A 85 6.85 7.03 -15.34
CA ALA A 85 8.23 7.32 -15.70
C ALA A 85 8.49 6.98 -17.18
N LYS A 86 8.14 5.75 -17.57
CA LYS A 86 8.40 5.20 -18.90
C LYS A 86 7.70 5.98 -20.02
N GLU A 87 6.41 6.25 -19.86
CA GLU A 87 5.59 6.90 -20.89
C GLU A 87 5.49 8.42 -20.69
N LYS A 88 6.13 8.95 -19.63
CA LYS A 88 6.08 10.37 -19.24
C LYS A 88 4.65 10.89 -19.15
N ASN A 89 3.77 10.09 -18.54
CA ASN A 89 2.35 10.40 -18.43
C ASN A 89 1.84 10.14 -17.00
N LEU A 90 1.60 11.23 -16.27
CA LEU A 90 1.12 11.21 -14.89
C LEU A 90 -0.24 10.52 -14.74
N MET A 91 -1.06 10.49 -15.80
CA MET A 91 -2.39 9.89 -15.75
C MET A 91 -2.38 8.39 -15.48
N TYR A 92 -1.24 7.71 -15.65
CA TYR A 92 -1.07 6.31 -15.21
C TYR A 92 -1.18 6.15 -13.68
N GLY A 93 -1.08 7.23 -12.90
CA GLY A 93 -1.32 7.20 -11.46
C GLY A 93 -2.75 6.77 -11.10
N TRP A 94 -3.77 7.15 -11.88
CA TRP A 94 -5.15 6.74 -11.66
C TRP A 94 -5.39 5.22 -11.79
N PRO A 95 -5.06 4.57 -12.92
CA PRO A 95 -5.22 3.12 -13.03
C PRO A 95 -4.34 2.38 -12.01
N ALA A 96 -3.11 2.85 -11.76
CA ALA A 96 -2.27 2.28 -10.70
C ALA A 96 -2.99 2.31 -9.34
N LYS A 97 -3.53 3.46 -8.95
CA LYS A 97 -4.26 3.62 -7.69
C LYS A 97 -5.51 2.76 -7.59
N ILE A 98 -6.29 2.65 -8.67
CA ILE A 98 -7.48 1.79 -8.71
C ILE A 98 -7.10 0.34 -8.47
N ILE A 99 -6.05 -0.14 -9.14
CA ILE A 99 -5.56 -1.52 -8.98
C ILE A 99 -4.97 -1.74 -7.59
N ASN A 100 -4.22 -0.78 -7.04
CA ASN A 100 -3.71 -0.85 -5.67
C ASN A 100 -4.85 -0.93 -4.65
N SER A 101 -5.86 -0.07 -4.82
CA SER A 101 -7.02 -0.03 -3.93
C SER A 101 -7.84 -1.31 -4.01
N ALA A 102 -7.95 -1.92 -5.19
CA ALA A 102 -8.55 -3.24 -5.36
C ALA A 102 -7.75 -4.32 -4.63
N GLY A 103 -6.42 -4.35 -4.79
CA GLY A 103 -5.54 -5.30 -4.12
C GLY A 103 -5.60 -5.21 -2.59
N THR A 104 -5.47 -4.00 -2.06
CA THR A 104 -5.55 -3.74 -0.61
C THR A 104 -6.95 -4.03 -0.04
N SER A 105 -8.03 -3.76 -0.79
CA SER A 105 -9.39 -4.18 -0.41
C SER A 105 -9.54 -5.68 -0.23
N ILE A 106 -9.01 -6.46 -1.17
CA ILE A 106 -9.04 -7.92 -1.12
C ILE A 106 -8.26 -8.43 0.10
N ILE A 107 -7.05 -7.88 0.33
CA ILE A 107 -6.21 -8.21 1.50
C ILE A 107 -6.94 -7.89 2.80
N GLU A 108 -7.50 -6.70 2.94
CA GLU A 108 -8.23 -6.28 4.14
C GLU A 108 -9.49 -7.14 4.39
N ASN A 109 -10.22 -7.51 3.33
CA ASN A 109 -11.36 -8.44 3.46
C ASN A 109 -10.91 -9.81 3.92
N ALA A 110 -9.85 -10.34 3.30
CA ALA A 110 -9.27 -11.64 3.66
C ALA A 110 -8.85 -11.65 5.13
N ALA A 111 -8.11 -10.63 5.56
CA ALA A 111 -7.67 -10.45 6.95
C ALA A 111 -8.84 -10.21 7.93
N SER A 112 -9.92 -9.57 7.49
CA SER A 112 -11.15 -9.44 8.29
C SER A 112 -12.05 -10.70 8.24
N ASN A 113 -11.57 -11.80 7.65
CA ASN A 113 -12.32 -13.04 7.45
C ASN A 113 -13.65 -12.84 6.68
N ARG A 114 -13.70 -11.83 5.81
CA ARG A 114 -14.78 -11.55 4.84
C ARG A 114 -14.48 -12.19 3.49
N ASP A 115 -15.46 -12.27 2.61
CA ASP A 115 -15.18 -12.60 1.21
C ASP A 115 -14.59 -11.39 0.47
N PHE A 116 -13.74 -11.65 -0.53
CA PHE A 116 -12.91 -10.61 -1.17
C PHE A 116 -13.70 -9.43 -1.75
N TRP A 117 -14.97 -9.66 -2.10
CA TRP A 117 -15.84 -8.69 -2.76
C TRP A 117 -16.66 -7.83 -1.79
N GLU A 118 -16.72 -8.17 -0.50
CA GLU A 118 -17.67 -7.59 0.46
C GLU A 118 -17.46 -6.08 0.72
N GLN A 119 -16.21 -5.63 0.70
CA GLN A 119 -15.85 -4.23 0.91
C GLN A 119 -14.71 -3.81 -0.01
N TRP A 120 -14.95 -2.82 -0.85
CA TRP A 120 -13.91 -2.17 -1.64
C TRP A 120 -13.59 -0.81 -1.04
N ASN A 121 -12.36 -0.35 -1.18
CA ASN A 121 -11.96 0.98 -0.80
C ASN A 121 -11.25 1.67 -1.98
N LEU A 122 -11.23 3.00 -1.94
CA LEU A 122 -10.41 3.86 -2.77
C LEU A 122 -9.81 4.95 -1.87
N ASN A 123 -8.48 5.00 -1.81
CA ASN A 123 -7.77 5.97 -0.97
C ASN A 123 -7.20 7.11 -1.85
N ILE A 124 -7.48 8.36 -1.46
CA ILE A 124 -6.97 9.59 -2.10
C ILE A 124 -6.51 10.53 -0.99
N GLY A 125 -5.21 10.63 -0.80
CA GLY A 125 -4.61 11.32 0.33
C GLY A 125 -5.05 10.69 1.64
N PHE A 126 -5.62 11.49 2.53
CA PHE A 126 -6.21 11.02 3.79
C PHE A 126 -7.67 10.59 3.64
N ASN A 127 -8.24 10.67 2.45
CA ASN A 127 -9.64 10.35 2.19
C ASN A 127 -9.76 8.89 1.80
N ARG A 128 -10.76 8.22 2.35
CA ARG A 128 -11.08 6.84 2.00
C ARG A 128 -12.57 6.72 1.70
N ILE A 129 -12.87 6.21 0.52
CA ILE A 129 -14.24 5.91 0.10
C ILE A 129 -14.42 4.40 0.15
N GLU A 130 -15.33 3.91 0.98
CA GLU A 130 -15.63 2.49 1.14
C GLU A 130 -16.94 2.12 0.46
N PHE A 131 -16.91 1.08 -0.36
CA PHE A 131 -18.06 0.49 -1.02
C PHE A 131 -18.33 -0.86 -0.38
N HIS A 132 -19.34 -0.91 0.49
CA HIS A 132 -19.82 -2.13 1.13
C HIS A 132 -20.87 -2.75 0.23
N THR A 133 -20.63 -3.95 -0.29
CA THR A 133 -21.47 -4.59 -1.32
C THR A 133 -22.26 -5.77 -0.78
N LYS A 134 -21.95 -6.22 0.44
CA LYS A 134 -22.67 -7.31 1.12
C LYS A 134 -24.13 -6.89 1.35
N ASP A 135 -25.05 -7.68 0.82
CA ASP A 135 -26.51 -7.52 0.86
C ASP A 135 -27.05 -6.29 0.09
N ARG A 136 -26.50 -5.10 0.32
CA ARG A 136 -26.85 -3.85 -0.38
C ARG A 136 -25.62 -2.96 -0.52
N LEU A 137 -25.55 -2.22 -1.62
CA LEU A 137 -24.50 -1.22 -1.82
C LEU A 137 -24.65 -0.09 -0.80
N GLN A 138 -23.61 0.11 0.03
CA GLN A 138 -23.49 1.26 0.92
C GLN A 138 -22.15 1.95 0.65
N VAL A 139 -22.21 3.26 0.45
CA VAL A 139 -21.01 4.10 0.27
C VAL A 139 -20.75 4.84 1.57
N LYS A 140 -19.53 4.71 2.10
CA LYS A 140 -19.08 5.43 3.29
C LYS A 140 -17.85 6.24 2.97
N TYR A 141 -17.85 7.49 3.39
CA TYR A 141 -16.65 8.31 3.41
C TYR A 141 -15.99 8.20 4.78
N ARG A 142 -14.67 8.04 4.79
CA ARG A 142 -13.84 7.94 5.99
C ARG A 142 -12.62 8.84 5.85
N ILE A 143 -12.11 9.30 6.99
CA ILE A 143 -10.84 10.03 7.09
C ILE A 143 -9.81 9.11 7.76
N GLN A 144 -8.62 9.05 7.18
CA GLN A 144 -7.45 8.41 7.78
C GLN A 144 -6.72 9.44 8.66
N PRO A 145 -6.85 9.37 10.00
CA PRO A 145 -6.45 10.46 10.88
C PRO A 145 -4.95 10.73 10.87
N VAL A 146 -4.08 9.71 10.81
CA VAL A 146 -2.63 9.95 10.79
C VAL A 146 -2.21 10.54 9.44
N ALA A 147 -2.69 9.98 8.33
CA ALA A 147 -2.48 10.54 7.01
C ALA A 147 -2.98 11.99 6.90
N PHE A 148 -4.11 12.34 7.53
CA PHE A 148 -4.64 13.70 7.57
C PHE A 148 -3.69 14.66 8.30
N LEU A 149 -3.17 14.25 9.46
CA LEU A 149 -2.21 15.06 10.23
C LEU A 149 -0.90 15.27 9.45
N LEU A 150 -0.37 14.22 8.83
CA LEU A 150 0.84 14.31 8.00
C LEU A 150 0.62 15.21 6.77
N THR A 151 -0.52 15.06 6.08
CA THR A 151 -0.88 15.92 4.94
C THR A 151 -1.00 17.37 5.38
N THR A 152 -1.65 17.64 6.51
CA THR A 152 -1.80 19.00 7.07
C THR A 152 -0.43 19.61 7.39
N TYR A 153 0.45 18.84 8.02
CA TYR A 153 1.81 19.28 8.33
C TYR A 153 2.59 19.71 7.08
N ILE A 154 2.49 18.95 5.99
CA ILE A 154 3.13 19.28 4.70
C ILE A 154 2.47 20.52 4.09
N ALA A 155 1.14 20.57 4.07
CA ALA A 155 0.37 21.66 3.48
C ALA A 155 0.64 23.03 4.13
N LEU A 156 0.91 23.05 5.43
CA LEU A 156 1.26 24.28 6.17
C LEU A 156 2.65 24.83 5.83
N GLN A 157 3.52 24.02 5.24
CA GLN A 157 4.93 24.36 5.02
C GLN A 157 5.37 24.33 3.55
N ASN A 158 4.49 23.91 2.65
CA ASN A 158 4.79 23.67 1.25
C ASN A 158 3.64 24.15 0.36
N LYS A 159 3.95 24.39 -0.91
CA LYS A 159 2.96 24.82 -1.89
C LYS A 159 2.17 23.62 -2.39
N PHE A 160 0.85 23.64 -2.25
CA PHE A 160 -0.01 22.63 -2.87
C PHE A 160 -0.03 22.79 -4.39
N GLU A 161 0.11 21.68 -5.12
CA GLU A 161 0.13 21.63 -6.59
C GLU A 161 -1.14 20.94 -7.11
N PRO A 162 -2.28 21.65 -7.24
CA PRO A 162 -3.58 21.03 -7.53
C PRO A 162 -3.64 20.34 -8.90
N THR A 163 -3.07 20.96 -9.93
CA THR A 163 -3.05 20.38 -11.29
C THR A 163 -2.24 19.09 -11.33
N LEU A 164 -1.09 19.08 -10.66
CA LEU A 164 -0.25 17.91 -10.56
C LEU A 164 -0.93 16.81 -9.74
N SER A 165 -1.55 17.20 -8.62
CA SER A 165 -2.30 16.30 -7.76
C SER A 165 -3.42 15.58 -8.50
N LEU A 166 -4.19 16.31 -9.31
CA LEU A 166 -5.27 15.73 -10.10
C LEU A 166 -4.75 14.74 -11.17
N ARG A 167 -3.62 15.05 -11.81
CA ARG A 167 -3.05 14.18 -12.85
C ARG A 167 -2.47 12.89 -12.28
N VAL A 168 -1.78 12.98 -11.14
CA VAL A 168 -1.22 11.82 -10.42
C VAL A 168 -2.31 11.03 -9.70
N GLY A 169 -3.39 11.69 -9.28
CA GLY A 169 -4.44 11.11 -8.46
C GLY A 169 -4.13 11.09 -6.98
N GLU A 170 -3.12 11.84 -6.52
CA GLU A 170 -2.66 11.92 -5.13
C GLU A 170 -2.34 13.37 -4.75
N PHE A 171 -2.36 13.74 -3.46
CA PHE A 171 -1.96 15.09 -3.07
C PHE A 171 -0.46 15.31 -3.27
N VAL A 172 -0.13 16.30 -4.09
CA VAL A 172 1.24 16.70 -4.42
C VAL A 172 1.52 18.12 -3.93
N PHE A 173 2.65 18.27 -3.28
CA PHE A 173 3.17 19.53 -2.77
C PHE A 173 4.56 19.79 -3.34
N SER A 174 4.96 21.06 -3.39
CA SER A 174 6.31 21.48 -3.76
C SER A 174 6.93 22.32 -2.65
N GLY A 175 8.16 21.98 -2.26
CA GLY A 175 8.93 22.73 -1.26
C GLY A 175 10.12 21.94 -0.71
N ASN A 176 10.85 22.56 0.22
CA ASN A 176 12.12 22.08 0.76
C ASN A 176 12.14 22.00 2.31
N THR A 177 11.00 22.26 2.96
CA THR A 177 10.92 22.52 4.41
C THR A 177 11.01 21.27 5.29
N TYR A 178 10.86 20.07 4.71
CA TYR A 178 10.84 18.82 5.47
C TYR A 178 12.21 18.44 6.09
N TYR A 179 13.33 18.80 5.44
CA TYR A 179 14.69 18.52 5.92
C TYR A 179 15.45 19.82 6.19
N ARG A 180 15.08 20.56 7.23
CA ARG A 180 15.80 21.78 7.66
C ARG A 180 17.20 21.55 8.24
N SER A 181 17.55 20.30 8.59
CA SER A 181 18.75 19.99 9.38
C SER A 181 19.99 19.63 8.55
N ASP A 182 19.84 19.19 7.31
CA ASP A 182 20.96 18.90 6.42
C ASP A 182 20.50 19.20 5.00
N LYS A 183 21.33 19.89 4.22
CA LYS A 183 21.15 20.11 2.76
C LYS A 183 21.27 18.78 1.99
N ASN A 184 20.61 17.72 2.43
CA ASN A 184 20.48 16.50 1.67
C ASN A 184 19.53 16.80 0.51
N SER A 185 20.08 16.68 -0.69
CA SER A 185 19.41 16.92 -1.96
C SER A 185 18.41 15.80 -2.25
N PHE A 186 17.27 15.78 -1.55
CA PHE A 186 16.16 14.89 -1.91
C PHE A 186 15.45 15.46 -3.15
N LEU A 187 15.06 14.60 -4.09
CA LEU A 187 14.29 14.99 -5.28
C LEU A 187 12.78 14.98 -4.99
N GLY A 188 12.33 13.96 -4.26
CA GLY A 188 10.97 13.78 -3.78
C GLY A 188 10.95 13.09 -2.42
N SER A 189 9.78 13.09 -1.79
CA SER A 189 9.52 12.30 -0.58
C SER A 189 8.02 12.03 -0.43
N ALA A 190 7.66 10.78 -0.20
CA ALA A 190 6.33 10.39 0.26
C ALA A 190 6.26 10.50 1.79
N ILE A 191 5.34 11.33 2.27
CA ILE A 191 5.13 11.55 3.70
C ILE A 191 3.67 11.17 3.99
N GLY A 192 3.50 9.97 4.57
CA GLY A 192 2.19 9.34 4.69
C GLY A 192 1.65 9.02 3.30
N THR A 193 0.54 9.65 2.93
CA THR A 193 -0.09 9.49 1.60
C THR A 193 0.10 10.71 0.69
N SER A 194 0.94 11.68 1.08
CA SER A 194 1.23 12.87 0.27
C SER A 194 2.59 12.78 -0.39
N ILE A 195 2.72 13.33 -1.60
CA ILE A 195 3.98 13.46 -2.34
C ILE A 195 4.52 14.87 -2.18
N LEU A 196 5.76 15.02 -1.74
CA LEU A 196 6.49 16.28 -1.68
C LEU A 196 7.60 16.27 -2.75
N LEU A 197 7.61 17.25 -3.65
CA LEU A 197 8.68 17.44 -4.64
C LEU A 197 9.56 18.62 -4.25
N ASN A 198 10.88 18.46 -4.43
CA ASN A 198 11.83 19.52 -4.13
C ASN A 198 12.15 20.36 -5.38
N PRO A 199 11.72 21.63 -5.44
CA PRO A 199 11.98 22.49 -6.60
C PRO A 199 13.47 22.89 -6.74
N GLU A 200 14.28 22.81 -5.68
CA GLU A 200 15.65 23.34 -5.66
C GLU A 200 16.72 22.35 -6.14
N THR A 201 16.46 21.05 -6.01
CA THR A 201 17.47 19.98 -6.23
C THR A 201 17.27 19.22 -7.54
N GLY A 202 16.10 19.34 -8.16
CA GLY A 202 15.80 18.68 -9.44
C GLY A 202 14.40 18.95 -9.98
N GLY A 203 13.50 19.53 -9.18
CA GLY A 203 12.17 19.91 -9.63
C GLY A 203 11.30 18.71 -10.00
N PHE A 204 10.32 18.95 -10.85
CA PHE A 204 9.40 17.91 -11.31
C PHE A 204 10.12 16.91 -12.24
N ASN A 205 10.04 15.62 -11.88
CA ASN A 205 10.52 14.51 -12.71
C ASN A 205 9.52 13.35 -12.62
N TYR A 206 9.19 12.74 -13.77
CA TYR A 206 8.24 11.62 -13.84
C TYR A 206 8.70 10.38 -13.06
N GLY A 207 10.00 10.06 -13.10
CA GLY A 207 10.61 8.99 -12.31
C GLY A 207 10.47 9.25 -10.82
N THR A 208 10.76 10.46 -10.36
CA THR A 208 10.54 10.84 -8.94
C THR A 208 9.07 10.70 -8.55
N VAL A 209 8.12 11.15 -9.38
CA VAL A 209 6.69 10.98 -9.07
C VAL A 209 6.31 9.49 -9.01
N ALA A 210 6.80 8.67 -9.94
CA ALA A 210 6.56 7.23 -9.91
C ALA A 210 7.13 6.59 -8.63
N HIS A 211 8.34 7.00 -8.23
CA HIS A 211 9.03 6.54 -7.02
C HIS A 211 8.22 6.85 -5.76
N GLU A 212 7.82 8.12 -5.58
CA GLU A 212 7.03 8.52 -4.42
C GLU A 212 5.63 7.90 -4.43
N MET A 213 5.05 7.64 -5.60
CA MET A 213 3.77 6.96 -5.70
C MET A 213 3.85 5.50 -5.23
N VAL A 214 4.97 4.81 -5.46
CA VAL A 214 5.18 3.45 -4.91
C VAL A 214 5.27 3.49 -3.39
N HIS A 215 5.90 4.50 -2.79
CA HIS A 215 5.90 4.66 -1.33
C HIS A 215 4.50 4.94 -0.76
N VAL A 216 3.66 5.72 -1.47
CA VAL A 216 2.25 5.88 -1.10
C VAL A 216 1.51 4.54 -1.15
N PHE A 217 1.80 3.68 -2.13
CA PHE A 217 1.22 2.32 -2.16
C PHE A 217 1.73 1.46 -1.01
N GLN A 218 3.02 1.50 -0.69
CA GLN A 218 3.59 0.79 0.46
C GLN A 218 2.91 1.20 1.77
N TYR A 219 2.51 2.47 1.93
CA TYR A 219 1.69 2.90 3.07
C TYR A 219 0.40 2.06 3.17
N HIS A 220 -0.30 1.90 2.05
CA HIS A 220 -1.57 1.17 1.97
C HIS A 220 -1.42 -0.36 2.02
N ASP A 221 -0.29 -0.90 1.57
CA ASP A 221 -0.02 -2.35 1.60
C ASP A 221 -0.10 -2.91 3.04
N PHE A 222 0.24 -2.08 4.03
CA PHE A 222 0.14 -2.43 5.45
C PHE A 222 -1.23 -2.16 6.09
N ASN A 223 -2.22 -1.63 5.36
CA ASN A 223 -3.59 -1.44 5.89
C ASN A 223 -4.18 -2.74 6.47
N VAL A 224 -3.72 -3.91 5.99
CA VAL A 224 -4.07 -5.23 6.52
C VAL A 224 -3.94 -5.31 8.05
N LEU A 225 -2.96 -4.63 8.63
CA LEU A 225 -2.67 -4.64 10.05
C LEU A 225 -3.73 -3.91 10.87
N ASN A 226 -4.46 -2.96 10.26
CA ASN A 226 -5.59 -2.30 10.93
C ASN A 226 -6.69 -3.31 11.27
N THR A 227 -6.83 -4.39 10.50
CA THR A 227 -7.84 -5.43 10.75
C THR A 227 -7.55 -6.27 12.01
N TYR A 228 -6.32 -6.23 12.53
CA TYR A 228 -5.95 -6.95 13.76
C TYR A 228 -6.50 -6.24 14.99
N LEU A 229 -6.86 -4.96 14.84
CA LEU A 229 -7.45 -4.13 15.87
C LEU A 229 -8.98 -4.10 15.82
N ASN A 230 -9.61 -4.81 14.88
CA ASN A 230 -11.07 -4.89 14.77
C ASN A 230 -11.73 -5.26 16.11
N THR A 231 -11.27 -6.34 16.75
CA THR A 231 -11.85 -6.81 18.03
C THR A 231 -11.66 -5.79 19.16
N PRO A 232 -10.45 -5.27 19.44
CA PRO A 232 -10.27 -4.17 20.39
C PRO A 232 -11.15 -2.94 20.10
N ILE A 233 -11.22 -2.51 18.84
CA ILE A 233 -12.02 -1.34 18.44
C ILE A 233 -13.50 -1.56 18.71
N GLU A 234 -14.05 -2.74 18.40
CA GLU A 234 -15.46 -3.04 18.71
C GLU A 234 -15.73 -3.02 20.22
N GLN A 235 -14.82 -3.53 21.05
CA GLN A 235 -14.95 -3.45 22.51
C GLN A 235 -14.97 -1.99 23.01
N PHE A 236 -14.12 -1.12 22.45
CA PHE A 236 -14.14 0.31 22.78
C PHE A 236 -15.43 1.00 22.34
N LYS A 237 -15.99 0.61 21.20
CA LYS A 237 -17.27 1.14 20.70
C LYS A 237 -18.44 0.76 21.59
N GLU A 238 -18.49 -0.47 22.08
CA GLU A 238 -19.55 -0.90 23.00
C GLU A 238 -19.53 -0.09 24.31
N GLY A 239 -18.35 0.31 24.78
CA GLY A 239 -18.18 1.08 26.01
C GLY A 239 -18.35 2.59 25.90
N SER A 240 -18.47 3.19 24.70
CA SER A 240 -18.46 4.65 24.56
C SER A 240 -19.18 5.18 23.30
N SER A 241 -20.19 6.02 23.52
CA SER A 241 -20.92 6.72 22.45
C SER A 241 -20.04 7.70 21.67
N PHE A 242 -19.04 8.29 22.30
CA PHE A 242 -18.05 9.15 21.65
C PHE A 242 -17.22 8.36 20.64
N PHE A 243 -16.71 7.18 21.03
CA PHE A 243 -15.97 6.30 20.11
C PHE A 243 -16.85 5.80 18.97
N GLN A 244 -18.13 5.50 19.21
CA GLN A 244 -19.06 5.16 18.13
C GLN A 244 -19.23 6.28 17.11
N GLN A 245 -19.24 7.55 17.53
CA GLN A 245 -19.32 8.69 16.61
C GLN A 245 -18.01 8.88 15.84
N MET A 246 -16.86 8.78 16.52
CA MET A 246 -15.56 8.84 15.88
C MET A 246 -15.37 7.73 14.84
N ASP A 247 -15.71 6.49 15.18
CA ASP A 247 -15.61 5.33 14.30
C ASP A 247 -16.47 5.47 13.04
N ARG A 248 -17.55 6.28 13.05
CA ARG A 248 -18.33 6.58 11.84
C ARG A 248 -17.54 7.44 10.85
N LEU A 249 -16.69 8.33 11.33
CA LEU A 249 -15.91 9.25 10.49
C LEU A 249 -14.52 8.71 10.16
N PHE A 250 -13.86 8.02 11.08
CA PHE A 250 -12.46 7.65 10.93
C PHE A 250 -12.27 6.21 10.48
N HIS A 251 -11.28 6.01 9.60
CA HIS A 251 -10.63 4.73 9.37
C HIS A 251 -9.25 4.81 10.00
N TYR A 252 -9.06 4.17 11.14
CA TYR A 252 -7.83 4.29 11.90
C TYR A 252 -6.64 3.62 11.18
N ASP A 253 -5.72 4.44 10.68
CA ASP A 253 -4.56 4.07 9.89
C ASP A 253 -3.32 3.82 10.75
N PHE A 254 -3.45 2.92 11.73
CA PHE A 254 -2.36 2.55 12.65
C PHE A 254 -1.21 1.80 11.97
N ASN A 255 -1.43 1.27 10.77
CA ASN A 255 -0.43 0.66 9.91
C ASN A 255 0.83 1.53 9.73
N VAL A 256 0.68 2.86 9.76
CA VAL A 256 1.78 3.82 9.65
C VAL A 256 2.89 3.59 10.68
N PHE A 257 2.56 3.23 11.92
CA PHE A 257 3.55 3.03 12.98
C PHE A 257 4.38 1.77 12.75
N ILE A 258 3.74 0.73 12.21
CA ILE A 258 4.41 -0.53 11.90
C ILE A 258 5.29 -0.34 10.65
N PHE A 259 4.75 0.30 9.62
CA PHE A 259 5.51 0.64 8.41
C PHE A 259 6.76 1.49 8.75
N ALA A 260 6.59 2.57 9.51
CA ALA A 260 7.71 3.42 9.94
C ALA A 260 8.74 2.65 10.80
N GLY A 261 8.29 1.69 11.61
CA GLY A 261 9.16 0.80 12.37
C GLY A 261 9.99 -0.12 11.48
N LEU A 262 9.34 -0.85 10.56
CA LEU A 262 9.99 -1.74 9.60
C LEU A 262 11.00 -0.99 8.73
N TYR A 263 10.59 0.15 8.18
CA TYR A 263 11.45 1.01 7.37
C TYR A 263 12.72 1.44 8.14
N LYS A 264 12.58 1.86 9.41
CA LYS A 264 13.74 2.22 10.25
C LYS A 264 14.63 1.02 10.58
N MET A 265 14.07 -0.16 10.80
CA MET A 265 14.82 -1.37 11.11
C MET A 265 15.72 -1.80 9.95
N GLU A 266 15.25 -1.68 8.71
CA GLU A 266 16.04 -2.06 7.53
C GLU A 266 17.25 -1.15 7.26
N HIS A 267 17.20 0.08 7.78
CA HIS A 267 18.32 1.03 7.76
C HIS A 267 19.29 0.88 8.94
N PHE A 268 19.00 0.03 9.92
CA PHE A 268 19.82 -0.09 11.12
C PHE A 268 21.25 -0.53 10.76
N LYS A 269 22.24 0.28 11.15
CA LYS A 269 23.70 0.10 10.91
C LYS A 269 24.19 0.26 9.46
N LYS A 270 23.40 0.85 8.55
CA LYS A 270 23.83 1.05 7.15
C LYS A 270 24.14 2.52 6.84
N ASN A 271 25.13 2.76 5.98
CA ASN A 271 25.53 4.12 5.59
C ASN A 271 24.55 4.70 4.55
N GLN A 272 23.55 5.45 5.02
CA GLN A 272 22.52 6.05 4.16
C GLN A 272 23.04 7.09 3.15
N LYS A 273 24.32 7.47 3.22
CA LYS A 273 24.94 8.44 2.28
C LYS A 273 25.46 7.78 1.00
N THR A 274 25.48 6.44 0.91
CA THR A 274 25.86 5.73 -0.32
C THR A 274 24.62 5.18 -1.02
N PHE A 275 24.67 5.07 -2.36
CA PHE A 275 23.60 4.44 -3.15
C PHE A 275 23.29 3.03 -2.61
N GLU A 276 24.33 2.22 -2.39
CA GLU A 276 24.20 0.87 -1.85
C GLU A 276 23.57 0.86 -0.44
N GLY A 277 23.87 1.84 0.40
CA GLY A 277 23.32 1.92 1.76
C GLY A 277 21.88 2.45 1.80
N TYR A 278 21.50 3.35 0.89
CA TYR A 278 20.14 3.86 0.75
C TYR A 278 19.20 2.77 0.19
N TYR A 279 19.57 2.14 -0.93
CA TYR A 279 18.78 1.07 -1.58
C TYR A 279 18.95 -0.32 -0.98
N SER A 280 19.65 -0.41 0.15
CA SER A 280 19.67 -1.64 0.96
C SER A 280 18.37 -1.85 1.75
N ASN A 281 17.52 -0.82 1.82
CA ASN A 281 16.15 -0.90 2.32
C ASN A 281 15.28 -1.45 1.18
N TYR A 282 14.51 -2.49 1.47
CA TYR A 282 13.62 -3.13 0.52
C TYR A 282 12.58 -2.14 -0.05
N PHE A 283 12.03 -1.27 0.79
CA PHE A 283 11.06 -0.26 0.37
C PHE A 283 11.63 0.71 -0.68
N GLU A 284 12.87 1.16 -0.47
CA GLU A 284 13.59 2.00 -1.44
C GLU A 284 13.99 1.22 -2.70
N LYS A 285 14.46 -0.03 -2.55
CA LYS A 285 14.79 -0.92 -3.67
C LYS A 285 13.56 -1.18 -4.54
N GLU A 286 12.40 -1.39 -3.92
CA GLU A 286 11.14 -1.62 -4.60
C GLU A 286 10.67 -0.36 -5.33
N ALA A 287 10.68 0.80 -4.66
CA ALA A 287 10.34 2.07 -5.29
C ALA A 287 11.24 2.38 -6.50
N TYR A 288 12.55 2.14 -6.37
CA TYR A 288 13.52 2.27 -7.46
C TYR A 288 13.23 1.32 -8.63
N LEU A 289 12.98 0.03 -8.34
CA LEU A 289 12.68 -0.98 -9.34
C LEU A 289 11.51 -0.58 -10.27
N PHE A 290 10.51 0.10 -9.72
CA PHE A 290 9.32 0.50 -10.48
C PHE A 290 9.39 1.94 -10.99
N SER A 291 10.40 2.73 -10.66
CA SER A 291 10.51 4.13 -11.12
C SER A 291 11.59 4.37 -12.17
N GLU A 292 12.53 3.45 -12.33
CA GLU A 292 13.63 3.54 -13.29
C GLU A 292 13.33 2.69 -14.54
N TYR A 293 12.85 3.35 -15.60
CA TYR A 293 12.57 2.78 -16.92
C TYR A 293 13.12 3.64 -18.05
#